data_AF-A0A377LX94-F1
#
_entry.id   AF-A0A377LX94-F1
#
_cell.length_a   1.000
_cell.length_b   1.000
_cell.length_c   1.000
_cell.angle_alpha   90.00
_cell.angle_beta   90.00
_cell.angle_gamma   90.00
#
_symmetry.space_group_name_H-M   'P 1'
#
loop_
_entity.id
_entity.type
_entity.pdbx_description
1 polymer ?
#
loop_
_entity_poly.entity_id
_entity_poly.type
_entity_poly.pdbx_seq_one_letter_code
_entity_poly.pdbx_strand_id
1 'polypeptide(L)'
;MRTLPRSAGTDVAAQCFLNALLRETKDWRYLPATAADELSQIHIPLSQTQAIRVSVHYFSPTQHHQYRFPATLIQTDSDRSDAVTFPQLVDLILEKPAVKGSLDADTLARFKQRALESHAHTWQAIDLRHRWANLRDTPLTFAEAEQALLVGHAFHPARSHTSRLTKPKPAAICPDFASRFPLRWFAVESELIAGESLNVSLRERLLRFAAQSAPELLGHFTDTRWLLPMHPWQAEYLLGQDWCQRLVAKGALQDLGEAGAQWLPTSSSRSLYCETNSDMIKFSLSVRLTNSVRTLSVKEVKRGMRLARLAKTARWQELQARYPTMRVMQEDGWAGLRDESGVIQEESLMALRVNLLFDTPDTQTNVLVSLTQAAPDGGDSLLAAAVRRLSQRLDLPLAQPRVAGWTPIATAFSFRCSAPKPITVWSCWHISKTFSLRCSRTSRSGLSTVTARAAPGPKGPTRG
;
A
#
# COMPACT_ATOMS: atom_id res chain seq x y z
N MET A 1 -19.86 18.76 14.36
CA MET A 1 -19.02 17.93 13.48
C MET A 1 -18.99 18.59 12.10
N ARG A 2 -17.86 19.19 11.68
CA ARG A 2 -17.73 19.82 10.36
C ARG A 2 -17.24 18.74 9.39
N THR A 3 -18.11 18.18 8.54
CA THR A 3 -17.72 17.26 7.47
C THR A 3 -16.71 17.93 6.53
N LEU A 4 -15.81 17.15 5.92
CA LEU A 4 -14.94 17.69 4.87
C LEU A 4 -15.84 18.29 3.76
N PRO A 5 -15.60 19.53 3.32
CA PRO A 5 -16.38 20.12 2.24
C PRO A 5 -16.18 19.26 0.99
N ARG A 6 -17.25 18.57 0.56
CA ARG A 6 -17.26 17.77 -0.66
C ARG A 6 -17.51 18.70 -1.83
N SER A 7 -16.63 18.71 -2.83
CA SER A 7 -16.98 19.27 -4.13
C SER A 7 -18.16 18.47 -4.70
N ALA A 8 -19.20 19.18 -5.14
CA ALA A 8 -20.38 18.56 -5.69
C ALA A 8 -19.99 17.67 -6.89
N GLY A 9 -20.33 16.38 -6.82
CA GLY A 9 -20.05 15.42 -7.88
C GLY A 9 -18.70 14.69 -7.81
N THR A 10 -17.93 14.84 -6.71
CA THR A 10 -16.69 14.06 -6.51
C THR A 10 -16.97 12.73 -5.83
N ASP A 11 -16.59 11.62 -6.47
CA ASP A 11 -16.56 10.29 -5.86
C ASP A 11 -15.29 9.53 -6.21
N VAL A 12 -14.28 9.71 -5.34
CA VAL A 12 -12.95 9.08 -5.48
C VAL A 12 -13.00 7.56 -5.35
N ALA A 13 -13.97 7.00 -4.62
CA ALA A 13 -14.14 5.56 -4.49
C ALA A 13 -14.75 4.95 -5.76
N ALA A 14 -15.81 5.56 -6.29
CA ALA A 14 -16.40 5.16 -7.57
C ALA A 14 -15.42 5.37 -8.74
N GLN A 15 -14.58 6.42 -8.68
CA GLN A 15 -13.51 6.66 -9.64
C GLN A 15 -12.49 5.52 -9.69
N CYS A 16 -12.10 4.93 -8.54
CA CYS A 16 -11.23 3.75 -8.52
C CYS A 16 -11.84 2.55 -9.27
N PHE A 17 -13.13 2.32 -9.05
CA PHE A 17 -13.88 1.26 -9.73
C PHE A 17 -13.91 1.48 -11.25
N LEU A 18 -14.30 2.68 -11.69
CA LEU A 18 -14.37 3.02 -13.12
C LEU A 18 -12.99 3.02 -13.78
N ASN A 19 -11.97 3.57 -13.13
CA ASN A 19 -10.61 3.59 -13.69
C ASN A 19 -10.03 2.18 -13.85
N ALA A 20 -10.30 1.28 -12.91
CA ALA A 20 -9.93 -0.13 -13.06
C ALA A 20 -10.67 -0.76 -14.26
N LEU A 21 -12.00 -0.59 -14.33
CA LEU A 21 -12.82 -1.12 -15.42
C LEU A 21 -12.37 -0.61 -16.80
N LEU A 22 -12.21 0.71 -16.97
CA LEU A 22 -11.86 1.32 -18.26
C LEU A 22 -10.44 0.95 -18.70
N ARG A 23 -9.53 0.71 -17.75
CA ARG A 23 -8.17 0.23 -18.07
C ARG A 23 -8.18 -1.22 -18.56
N GLU A 24 -9.02 -2.06 -17.98
CA GLU A 24 -9.05 -3.50 -18.25
C GLU A 24 -10.00 -3.88 -19.40
N THR A 25 -10.84 -2.94 -19.85
CA THR A 25 -11.82 -3.17 -20.93
C THR A 25 -11.65 -2.20 -22.08
N LYS A 26 -12.16 -2.59 -23.26
CA LYS A 26 -12.21 -1.74 -24.46
C LYS A 26 -13.63 -1.31 -24.83
N ASP A 27 -14.62 -1.77 -24.06
CA ASP A 27 -16.03 -1.61 -24.38
C ASP A 27 -16.59 -0.33 -23.72
N TRP A 28 -16.02 0.78 -24.14
CA TRP A 28 -16.39 2.14 -23.77
C TRP A 28 -15.91 3.11 -24.85
N ARG A 29 -16.47 4.31 -24.89
CA ARG A 29 -16.12 5.37 -25.85
C ARG A 29 -15.95 6.69 -25.14
N TYR A 30 -15.00 7.49 -25.60
CA TYR A 30 -14.89 8.89 -25.21
C TYR A 30 -15.73 9.74 -26.17
N LEU A 31 -16.64 10.53 -25.60
CA LEU A 31 -17.46 11.49 -26.33
C LEU A 31 -16.93 12.89 -26.01
N PRO A 32 -16.30 13.59 -26.96
CA PRO A 32 -15.83 14.95 -26.72
C PRO A 32 -17.02 15.90 -26.49
N ALA A 33 -16.82 16.94 -25.68
CA ALA A 33 -17.78 18.04 -25.56
C ALA A 33 -18.06 18.66 -26.93
N THR A 34 -19.33 18.89 -27.25
CA THR A 34 -19.77 19.52 -28.50
C THR A 34 -20.00 21.02 -28.36
N ALA A 35 -20.16 21.52 -27.13
CA ALA A 35 -20.27 22.93 -26.79
C ALA A 35 -19.22 23.34 -25.74
N ALA A 36 -18.90 24.63 -25.68
CA ALA A 36 -17.86 25.18 -24.79
C ALA A 36 -18.15 24.96 -23.29
N ASP A 37 -19.44 24.93 -22.92
CA ASP A 37 -19.88 24.77 -21.52
C ASP A 37 -20.16 23.30 -21.14
N GLU A 38 -20.00 22.37 -22.07
CA GLU A 38 -20.23 20.94 -21.83
C GLU A 38 -18.94 20.22 -21.43
N LEU A 39 -19.09 19.19 -20.60
CA LEU A 39 -18.00 18.27 -20.29
C LEU A 39 -18.02 17.09 -21.26
N SER A 40 -16.84 16.68 -21.72
CA SER A 40 -16.70 15.40 -22.41
C SER A 40 -17.16 14.26 -21.51
N GLN A 41 -17.62 13.16 -22.11
CA GLN A 41 -18.22 12.04 -21.40
C GLN A 41 -17.53 10.72 -21.73
N ILE A 42 -17.46 9.81 -20.76
CA ILE A 42 -17.27 8.39 -21.05
C ILE A 42 -18.64 7.76 -21.24
N HIS A 43 -18.79 7.04 -22.35
CA HIS A 43 -19.95 6.26 -22.71
C HIS A 43 -19.64 4.77 -22.58
N ILE A 44 -20.37 4.09 -21.71
CA ILE A 44 -20.25 2.65 -21.45
C ILE A 44 -21.55 2.00 -21.93
N PRO A 45 -21.57 1.33 -23.11
CA PRO A 45 -22.78 0.66 -23.58
C PRO A 45 -23.14 -0.48 -22.62
N LEU A 46 -24.43 -0.70 -22.36
CA LEU A 46 -24.93 -1.85 -21.58
C LEU A 46 -25.62 -2.86 -22.51
N SER A 47 -26.42 -2.35 -23.45
CA SER A 47 -27.12 -3.11 -24.48
C SER A 47 -27.17 -2.29 -25.79
N GLN A 48 -27.97 -2.73 -26.77
CA GLN A 48 -28.23 -1.95 -27.98
C GLN A 48 -29.03 -0.66 -27.70
N THR A 49 -29.80 -0.62 -26.61
CA THR A 49 -30.74 0.47 -26.30
C THR A 49 -30.40 1.21 -25.02
N GLN A 50 -29.43 0.73 -24.23
CA GLN A 50 -29.06 1.32 -22.93
C GLN A 50 -27.56 1.53 -22.80
N ALA A 51 -27.18 2.64 -22.16
CA ALA A 51 -25.78 2.93 -21.84
C ALA A 51 -25.65 3.80 -20.59
N ILE A 52 -24.50 3.69 -19.91
CA ILE A 52 -24.11 4.60 -18.85
C ILE A 52 -23.26 5.70 -19.46
N ARG A 53 -23.56 6.96 -19.13
CA ARG A 53 -22.70 8.10 -19.42
C ARG A 53 -22.20 8.73 -18.12
N VAL A 54 -20.93 9.08 -18.08
CA VAL A 54 -20.33 9.80 -16.96
C VAL A 54 -19.49 10.95 -17.50
N SER A 55 -19.73 12.15 -16.99
CA SER A 55 -18.98 13.34 -17.40
C SER A 55 -17.54 13.28 -16.87
N VAL A 56 -16.61 13.86 -17.62
CA VAL A 56 -15.17 13.78 -17.37
C VAL A 56 -14.60 15.18 -17.17
N HIS A 57 -14.11 15.46 -15.97
CA HIS A 57 -13.33 16.68 -15.68
C HIS A 57 -11.91 16.60 -16.26
N TYR A 58 -11.30 15.42 -16.21
CA TYR A 58 -9.96 15.19 -16.73
C TYR A 58 -9.86 13.82 -17.38
N PHE A 59 -9.56 13.79 -18.68
CA PHE A 59 -9.28 12.55 -19.39
C PHE A 59 -7.78 12.27 -19.36
N SER A 60 -7.39 11.13 -18.79
CA SER A 60 -5.99 10.74 -18.65
C SER A 60 -5.59 9.69 -19.68
N PRO A 61 -4.48 9.87 -20.41
CA PRO A 61 -3.93 8.81 -21.26
C PRO A 61 -3.42 7.60 -20.47
N THR A 62 -3.20 7.74 -19.16
CA THR A 62 -2.82 6.67 -18.23
C THR A 62 -3.99 6.20 -17.36
N GLN A 63 -5.22 6.48 -17.76
CA GLN A 63 -6.47 6.04 -17.13
C GLN A 63 -6.71 6.59 -15.71
N HIS A 64 -5.95 7.58 -15.26
CA HIS A 64 -6.27 8.37 -14.06
C HIS A 64 -7.33 9.43 -14.39
N HIS A 65 -8.48 9.00 -14.92
CA HIS A 65 -9.57 9.91 -15.26
C HIS A 65 -10.17 10.51 -13.98
N GLN A 66 -10.66 11.75 -14.07
CA GLN A 66 -11.48 12.39 -13.04
C GLN A 66 -12.88 12.59 -13.59
N TYR A 67 -13.87 12.06 -12.89
CA TYR A 67 -15.27 12.07 -13.30
C TYR A 67 -16.06 13.13 -12.54
N ARG A 68 -17.16 13.58 -13.13
CA ARG A 68 -18.21 14.35 -12.47
C ARG A 68 -19.43 13.45 -12.29
N PHE A 69 -19.73 13.11 -11.06
CA PHE A 69 -20.91 12.34 -10.68
C PHE A 69 -22.13 13.25 -10.44
N PRO A 70 -23.37 12.72 -10.53
CA PRO A 70 -23.73 11.32 -10.78
C PRO A 70 -23.47 10.87 -12.23
N ALA A 71 -23.30 9.56 -12.41
CA ALA A 71 -23.42 8.96 -13.74
C ALA A 71 -24.90 8.96 -14.15
N THR A 72 -25.19 8.89 -15.45
CA THR A 72 -26.56 8.88 -15.98
C THR A 72 -26.80 7.64 -16.83
N LEU A 73 -27.97 7.01 -16.66
CA LEU A 73 -28.46 5.97 -17.56
C LEU A 73 -29.17 6.64 -18.72
N ILE A 74 -28.77 6.28 -19.94
CA ILE A 74 -29.36 6.76 -21.19
C ILE A 74 -30.09 5.60 -21.85
N GLN A 75 -31.28 5.87 -22.36
CA GLN A 75 -32.07 4.94 -23.16
C GLN A 75 -32.30 5.55 -24.56
N THR A 76 -32.23 4.75 -25.62
CA THR A 76 -32.40 5.27 -27.00
C THR A 76 -33.79 5.83 -27.28
N ASP A 77 -34.82 5.33 -26.60
CA ASP A 77 -36.22 5.63 -26.89
C ASP A 77 -36.80 6.70 -25.96
N SER A 78 -35.95 7.40 -25.21
CA SER A 78 -36.36 8.36 -24.20
C SER A 78 -35.31 9.45 -24.01
N ASP A 79 -35.73 10.71 -24.05
CA ASP A 79 -34.90 11.85 -23.68
C ASP A 79 -34.62 11.93 -22.16
N ARG A 80 -35.18 11.00 -21.37
CA ARG A 80 -34.93 10.94 -19.93
C ARG A 80 -33.57 10.32 -19.64
N SER A 81 -32.71 11.12 -19.03
CA SER A 81 -31.49 10.67 -18.37
C SER A 81 -31.74 10.55 -16.87
N ASP A 82 -31.74 9.33 -16.33
CA ASP A 82 -31.89 9.11 -14.89
C ASP A 82 -30.52 9.02 -14.21
N ALA A 83 -30.35 9.67 -13.06
CA ALA A 83 -29.12 9.60 -12.27
C ALA A 83 -28.92 8.19 -11.69
N VAL A 84 -27.69 7.67 -11.79
CA VAL A 84 -27.29 6.34 -11.36
C VAL A 84 -26.43 6.45 -10.12
N THR A 85 -26.90 5.84 -9.02
CA THR A 85 -26.14 5.70 -7.78
C THR A 85 -25.00 4.69 -7.94
N PHE A 86 -23.97 4.74 -7.10
CA PHE A 86 -22.87 3.77 -7.17
C PHE A 86 -23.32 2.30 -7.06
N PRO A 87 -24.26 1.91 -6.19
CA PRO A 87 -24.79 0.54 -6.19
C PRO A 87 -25.44 0.13 -7.51
N GLN A 88 -26.25 1.01 -8.09
CA GLN A 88 -26.88 0.76 -9.40
C GLN A 88 -25.83 0.68 -10.51
N LEU A 89 -24.79 1.52 -10.47
CA LEU A 89 -23.66 1.46 -11.40
C LEU A 89 -22.99 0.08 -11.37
N VAL A 90 -22.68 -0.42 -10.16
CA VAL A 90 -22.07 -1.75 -10.00
C VAL A 90 -22.99 -2.85 -10.56
N ASP A 91 -24.29 -2.79 -10.27
CA ASP A 91 -25.27 -3.76 -10.79
C ASP A 91 -25.32 -3.78 -12.31
N LEU A 92 -25.48 -2.61 -12.93
CA LEU A 92 -25.53 -2.48 -14.39
C LEU A 92 -24.23 -2.96 -15.06
N ILE A 93 -23.08 -2.69 -14.46
CA ILE A 93 -21.79 -3.16 -14.98
C ILE A 93 -21.63 -4.68 -14.84
N LEU A 94 -22.11 -5.28 -13.75
CA LEU A 94 -22.02 -6.73 -13.55
C LEU A 94 -23.02 -7.54 -14.38
N GLU A 95 -24.12 -6.94 -14.79
CA GLU A 95 -25.08 -7.51 -15.76
C GLU A 95 -24.49 -7.59 -17.18
N LYS A 96 -23.50 -6.74 -17.50
CA LYS A 96 -22.91 -6.65 -18.84
C LYS A 96 -22.27 -7.99 -19.24
N PRO A 97 -22.61 -8.59 -20.39
CA PRO A 97 -22.08 -9.89 -20.81
C PRO A 97 -20.55 -9.96 -20.87
N ALA A 98 -19.89 -8.87 -21.29
CA ALA A 98 -18.43 -8.77 -21.38
C ALA A 98 -17.74 -8.78 -20.00
N VAL A 99 -18.44 -8.40 -18.93
CA VAL A 99 -17.94 -8.40 -17.55
C VAL A 99 -18.35 -9.68 -16.84
N LYS A 100 -19.63 -10.07 -16.99
CA LYS A 100 -20.20 -11.28 -16.39
C LYS A 100 -19.50 -12.55 -16.89
N GLY A 101 -19.26 -12.65 -18.20
CA GLY A 101 -18.66 -13.82 -18.83
C GLY A 101 -19.34 -15.12 -18.38
N SER A 102 -18.54 -16.06 -17.89
CA SER A 102 -19.00 -17.35 -17.34
C SER A 102 -18.97 -17.41 -15.80
N LEU A 103 -18.95 -16.25 -15.12
CA LEU A 103 -18.87 -16.19 -13.66
C LEU A 103 -20.20 -16.61 -13.02
N ASP A 104 -20.12 -17.39 -11.94
CA ASP A 104 -21.30 -17.79 -11.16
C ASP A 104 -21.88 -16.63 -10.33
N ALA A 105 -23.16 -16.78 -9.93
CA ALA A 105 -23.89 -15.77 -9.18
C ALA A 105 -23.23 -15.45 -7.84
N ASP A 106 -22.67 -16.44 -7.15
CA ASP A 106 -22.01 -16.26 -5.85
C ASP A 106 -20.74 -15.40 -5.97
N THR A 107 -19.97 -15.57 -7.05
CA THR A 107 -18.77 -14.81 -7.33
C THR A 107 -19.10 -13.36 -7.62
N LEU A 108 -20.14 -13.12 -8.43
CA LEU A 108 -20.64 -11.77 -8.71
C LEU A 108 -21.18 -11.09 -7.45
N ALA A 109 -21.96 -11.82 -6.63
CA ALA A 109 -22.48 -11.31 -5.36
C ALA A 109 -21.35 -10.94 -4.39
N ARG A 110 -20.34 -11.81 -4.22
CA ARG A 110 -19.15 -11.52 -3.39
C ARG A 110 -18.37 -10.31 -3.90
N PHE A 111 -18.22 -10.17 -5.22
CA PHE A 111 -17.55 -9.02 -5.81
C PHE A 111 -18.32 -7.72 -5.56
N LYS A 112 -19.64 -7.73 -5.84
CA LYS A 112 -20.54 -6.60 -5.57
C LYS A 112 -20.44 -6.17 -4.12
N GLN A 113 -20.62 -7.11 -3.18
CA GLN A 113 -20.54 -6.84 -1.75
C GLN A 113 -19.21 -6.15 -1.40
N ARG A 114 -18.08 -6.65 -1.89
CA ARG A 114 -16.75 -6.07 -1.65
C ARG A 114 -16.60 -4.66 -2.21
N ALA A 115 -17.11 -4.39 -3.41
CA ALA A 115 -17.05 -3.07 -4.03
C ALA A 115 -17.88 -2.06 -3.20
N LEU A 116 -19.09 -2.45 -2.78
CA LEU A 116 -19.97 -1.61 -1.96
C LEU A 116 -19.39 -1.35 -0.56
N GLU A 117 -18.89 -2.39 0.12
CA GLU A 117 -18.21 -2.24 1.42
C GLU A 117 -17.00 -1.32 1.32
N SER A 118 -16.17 -1.47 0.27
CA SER A 118 -15.01 -0.62 0.05
C SER A 118 -15.40 0.84 -0.18
N HIS A 119 -16.46 1.09 -0.95
CA HIS A 119 -16.99 2.43 -1.19
C HIS A 119 -17.48 3.06 0.12
N ALA A 120 -18.30 2.34 0.89
CA ALA A 120 -18.83 2.80 2.16
C ALA A 120 -17.71 3.09 3.19
N HIS A 121 -16.74 2.19 3.36
CA HIS A 121 -15.62 2.37 4.28
C HIS A 121 -14.72 3.55 3.88
N THR A 122 -14.49 3.75 2.58
CA THR A 122 -13.70 4.89 2.08
C THR A 122 -14.36 6.21 2.48
N TRP A 123 -15.67 6.33 2.25
CA TRP A 123 -16.40 7.53 2.61
C TRP A 123 -16.54 7.73 4.12
N GLN A 124 -16.71 6.65 4.89
CA GLN A 124 -16.68 6.72 6.35
C GLN A 124 -15.32 7.25 6.87
N ALA A 125 -14.21 6.77 6.31
CA ALA A 125 -12.88 7.25 6.67
C ALA A 125 -12.67 8.72 6.28
N ILE A 126 -13.07 9.12 5.07
CA ILE A 126 -13.03 10.51 4.62
C ILE A 126 -13.83 11.40 5.57
N ASP A 127 -15.06 11.00 5.89
CA ASP A 127 -15.94 11.78 6.76
C ASP A 127 -15.39 11.95 8.17
N LEU A 128 -14.62 10.99 8.68
CA LEU A 128 -13.99 11.10 10.00
C LEU A 128 -12.64 11.84 9.98
N ARG A 129 -12.01 11.97 8.81
CA ARG A 129 -10.69 12.60 8.65
C ARG A 129 -10.78 14.09 8.28
N HIS A 130 -11.55 14.86 9.07
CA HIS A 130 -11.78 16.30 8.87
C HIS A 130 -10.53 17.16 8.67
N ARG A 131 -9.39 16.76 9.25
CA ARG A 131 -8.11 17.47 9.16
C ARG A 131 -7.21 16.99 8.02
N TRP A 132 -7.71 16.13 7.14
CA TRP A 132 -6.92 15.63 6.02
C TRP A 132 -6.49 16.76 5.07
N ALA A 133 -7.37 17.75 4.84
CA ALA A 133 -7.07 18.91 4.02
C ALA A 133 -5.86 19.71 4.55
N ASN A 134 -5.67 19.78 5.87
CA ASN A 134 -4.56 20.51 6.51
C ASN A 134 -3.20 19.87 6.24
N LEU A 135 -3.16 18.59 5.81
CA LEU A 135 -1.91 17.92 5.40
C LEU A 135 -1.26 18.60 4.18
N ARG A 136 -1.97 19.49 3.50
CA ARG A 136 -1.45 20.32 2.39
C ARG A 136 -0.62 21.51 2.87
N ASP A 137 -0.77 21.92 4.13
CA ASP A 137 -0.21 23.20 4.58
C ASP A 137 1.29 23.07 4.88
N THR A 138 1.73 21.90 5.36
CA THR A 138 3.10 21.66 5.78
C THR A 138 3.75 20.44 5.09
N PRO A 139 5.09 20.35 5.07
CA PRO A 139 5.78 19.09 4.79
C PRO A 139 5.30 17.99 5.72
N LEU A 140 5.11 16.78 5.18
CA LEU A 140 4.66 15.62 5.95
C LEU A 140 5.84 14.82 6.48
N THR A 141 5.68 14.27 7.68
CA THR A 141 6.55 13.22 8.21
C THR A 141 6.24 11.86 7.55
N PHE A 142 7.08 10.86 7.83
CA PHE A 142 6.80 9.48 7.40
C PHE A 142 5.48 8.94 7.96
N ALA A 143 5.23 9.18 9.25
CA ALA A 143 4.00 8.78 9.94
C ALA A 143 2.75 9.35 9.28
N GLU A 144 2.74 10.66 9.03
CA GLU A 144 1.60 11.35 8.42
C GLU A 144 1.34 10.85 7.01
N ALA A 145 2.39 10.67 6.20
CA ALA A 145 2.25 10.16 4.85
C ALA A 145 1.72 8.73 4.82
N GLU A 146 2.17 7.84 5.70
CA GLU A 146 1.68 6.45 5.77
C GLU A 146 0.19 6.35 6.14
N GLN A 147 -0.33 7.31 6.91
CA GLN A 147 -1.75 7.38 7.30
C GLN A 147 -2.58 8.39 6.49
N ALA A 148 -1.98 9.01 5.46
CA ALA A 148 -2.69 9.95 4.59
C ALA A 148 -3.46 9.25 3.47
N LEU A 149 -3.23 7.98 3.18
CA LEU A 149 -3.91 7.28 2.09
C LEU A 149 -5.36 6.93 2.48
N LEU A 150 -6.34 7.66 1.93
CA LEU A 150 -7.79 7.44 2.15
C LEU A 150 -8.50 6.83 0.94
N VAL A 151 -7.98 7.02 -0.26
CA VAL A 151 -8.56 6.44 -1.49
C VAL A 151 -8.04 5.01 -1.75
N GLY A 152 -6.79 4.75 -1.39
CA GLY A 152 -6.14 3.47 -1.60
C GLY A 152 -5.60 3.25 -3.00
N HIS A 153 -5.73 2.02 -3.51
CA HIS A 153 -5.22 1.66 -4.83
C HIS A 153 -6.12 2.22 -5.94
N ALA A 154 -5.63 3.19 -6.70
CA ALA A 154 -6.39 3.95 -7.70
C ALA A 154 -7.01 3.12 -8.84
N PHE A 155 -6.53 1.88 -9.05
CA PHE A 155 -7.04 0.93 -10.04
C PHE A 155 -7.46 -0.39 -9.41
N HIS A 156 -8.16 -0.33 -8.28
CA HIS A 156 -8.72 -1.54 -7.67
C HIS A 156 -10.19 -1.30 -7.30
N PRO A 157 -11.12 -2.20 -7.68
CA PRO A 157 -12.55 -2.00 -7.46
C PRO A 157 -12.97 -2.12 -5.98
N ALA A 158 -12.14 -2.75 -5.14
CA ALA A 158 -12.38 -2.89 -3.70
C ALA A 158 -11.07 -2.80 -2.89
N ARG A 159 -10.68 -1.60 -2.44
CA ARG A 159 -9.41 -1.33 -1.74
C ARG A 159 -9.22 -2.22 -0.50
N SER A 160 -10.23 -2.26 0.37
CA SER A 160 -10.13 -2.87 1.69
C SER A 160 -11.36 -3.71 1.95
N HIS A 161 -11.16 -4.98 2.29
CA HIS A 161 -12.23 -5.90 2.66
C HIS A 161 -11.91 -6.54 4.00
N THR A 162 -12.41 -5.92 5.05
CA THR A 162 -12.29 -6.36 6.43
C THR A 162 -13.36 -7.38 6.83
N SER A 163 -13.90 -8.19 5.91
CA SER A 163 -15.01 -9.13 6.21
C SER A 163 -14.74 -10.17 7.29
N ARG A 164 -13.48 -10.39 7.68
CA ARG A 164 -13.12 -11.24 8.82
C ARG A 164 -13.05 -10.51 10.16
N LEU A 165 -13.27 -9.20 10.19
CA LEU A 165 -13.36 -8.41 11.42
C LEU A 165 -14.83 -8.43 11.89
N THR A 166 -15.23 -9.45 12.63
CA THR A 166 -16.61 -9.67 13.12
C THR A 166 -17.04 -8.75 14.27
N LYS A 167 -16.29 -7.68 14.58
CA LYS A 167 -16.53 -6.77 15.71
C LYS A 167 -16.12 -5.34 15.35
N PRO A 168 -16.59 -4.27 16.04
CA PRO A 168 -16.30 -2.85 15.73
C PRO A 168 -14.83 -2.41 15.92
N LYS A 169 -13.86 -3.33 15.98
CA LYS A 169 -12.41 -3.08 16.06
C LYS A 169 -11.69 -2.57 14.78
N PRO A 170 -12.27 -2.47 13.54
CA PRO A 170 -11.51 -2.07 12.36
C PRO A 170 -10.90 -0.68 12.48
N ALA A 171 -11.59 0.26 13.13
CA ALA A 171 -11.14 1.64 13.20
C ALA A 171 -9.86 1.80 14.04
N ALA A 172 -9.71 1.00 15.11
CA ALA A 172 -8.56 1.11 16.01
C ALA A 172 -7.25 0.61 15.39
N ILE A 173 -7.31 -0.27 14.38
CA ILE A 173 -6.12 -0.94 13.81
C ILE A 173 -5.84 -0.56 12.35
N CYS A 174 -6.55 0.43 11.80
CA CYS A 174 -6.50 0.80 10.39
C CYS A 174 -5.85 2.17 10.17
N PRO A 175 -4.93 2.32 9.19
CA PRO A 175 -4.26 3.60 8.91
C PRO A 175 -5.24 4.71 8.52
N ASP A 176 -6.39 4.36 7.96
CA ASP A 176 -7.41 5.29 7.47
C ASP A 176 -7.93 6.24 8.57
N PHE A 177 -7.91 5.82 9.83
CA PHE A 177 -8.35 6.62 10.97
C PHE A 177 -7.22 7.30 11.74
N ALA A 178 -6.00 7.31 11.18
CA ALA A 178 -4.80 7.80 11.85
C ALA A 178 -4.60 7.17 13.24
N SER A 179 -4.89 5.87 13.36
CA SER A 179 -4.89 5.19 14.64
C SER A 179 -3.47 4.96 15.17
N ARG A 180 -3.37 4.83 16.49
CA ARG A 180 -2.18 4.35 17.18
C ARG A 180 -2.61 3.41 18.29
N PHE A 181 -1.82 2.37 18.54
CA PHE A 181 -2.11 1.38 19.57
C PHE A 181 -0.82 0.75 20.10
N PRO A 182 -0.78 0.35 21.39
CA PRO A 182 0.31 -0.45 21.92
C PRO A 182 0.32 -1.86 21.29
N LEU A 183 1.48 -2.52 21.27
CA LEU A 183 1.54 -3.93 20.88
C LEU A 183 1.00 -4.81 22.01
N ARG A 184 0.52 -6.00 21.65
CA ARG A 184 0.29 -7.07 22.63
C ARG A 184 1.59 -7.86 22.82
N TRP A 185 1.84 -8.34 24.02
CA TRP A 185 3.09 -9.03 24.34
C TRP A 185 2.83 -10.42 24.92
N PHE A 186 3.60 -11.40 24.45
CA PHE A 186 3.66 -12.73 25.05
C PHE A 186 5.03 -12.94 25.70
N ALA A 187 5.06 -13.48 26.91
CA ALA A 187 6.26 -14.11 27.47
C ALA A 187 6.23 -15.60 27.13
N VAL A 188 7.22 -16.06 26.37
CA VAL A 188 7.23 -17.39 25.75
C VAL A 188 8.53 -18.09 26.07
N GLU A 189 8.46 -19.40 26.39
CA GLU A 189 9.65 -20.23 26.51
C GLU A 189 10.46 -20.18 25.19
N SER A 190 11.77 -19.94 25.29
CA SER A 190 12.63 -19.61 24.15
C SER A 190 12.69 -20.73 23.11
N GLU A 191 12.53 -21.98 23.53
CA GLU A 191 12.48 -23.16 22.65
C GLU A 191 11.28 -23.15 21.69
N LEU A 192 10.20 -22.45 22.07
CA LEU A 192 9.01 -22.28 21.25
C LEU A 192 9.11 -21.07 20.30
N ILE A 193 10.18 -20.28 20.38
CA ILE A 193 10.40 -19.14 19.48
C ILE A 193 11.29 -19.60 18.31
N ALA A 194 10.74 -19.54 17.10
CA ALA A 194 11.51 -19.71 15.88
C ALA A 194 11.88 -18.34 15.31
N GLY A 195 13.12 -18.18 14.85
CA GLY A 195 13.49 -16.94 14.17
C GLY A 195 14.94 -16.90 13.74
N GLU A 196 15.32 -15.77 13.18
CA GLU A 196 16.70 -15.47 12.79
C GLU A 196 16.93 -13.97 12.85
N SER A 197 18.16 -13.54 13.09
CA SER A 197 18.57 -12.13 13.06
C SER A 197 20.01 -12.02 12.57
N LEU A 198 20.35 -10.91 11.89
CA LEU A 198 21.72 -10.56 11.52
C LEU A 198 22.31 -9.51 12.47
N ASN A 199 23.65 -9.49 12.56
CA ASN A 199 24.47 -8.59 13.39
C ASN A 199 24.34 -8.80 14.91
N VAL A 200 23.16 -9.16 15.39
CA VAL A 200 22.88 -9.56 16.78
C VAL A 200 22.04 -10.83 16.79
N SER A 201 22.12 -11.60 17.88
CA SER A 201 21.28 -12.78 18.08
C SER A 201 19.79 -12.40 18.14
N LEU A 202 18.91 -13.38 17.91
CA LEU A 202 17.46 -13.14 18.01
C LEU A 202 17.06 -12.69 19.42
N ARG A 203 17.66 -13.29 20.47
CA ARG A 203 17.44 -12.92 21.88
C ARG A 203 17.76 -11.45 22.12
N GLU A 204 18.95 -11.01 21.72
CA GLU A 204 19.38 -9.62 21.89
C GLU A 204 18.48 -8.65 21.13
N ARG A 205 18.03 -9.03 19.93
CA ARG A 205 17.12 -8.19 19.15
C ARG A 205 15.76 -8.05 19.80
N LEU A 206 15.17 -9.14 20.29
CA LEU A 206 13.90 -9.11 21.00
C LEU A 206 14.01 -8.33 22.32
N LEU A 207 15.12 -8.50 23.05
CA LEU A 207 15.38 -7.73 24.26
C LEU A 207 15.47 -6.22 23.97
N ARG A 208 16.24 -5.82 22.95
CA ARG A 208 16.33 -4.42 22.51
C ARG A 208 14.96 -3.89 22.08
N PHE A 209 14.24 -4.67 21.28
CA PHE A 209 12.92 -4.29 20.78
C PHE A 209 11.94 -4.07 21.94
N ALA A 210 11.93 -4.97 22.93
CA ALA A 210 11.13 -4.83 24.14
C ALA A 210 11.58 -3.63 24.99
N ALA A 211 12.88 -3.43 25.21
CA ALA A 211 13.38 -2.30 25.99
C ALA A 211 13.02 -0.93 25.38
N GLN A 212 13.01 -0.82 24.05
CA GLN A 212 12.60 0.40 23.34
C GLN A 212 11.08 0.57 23.26
N SER A 213 10.31 -0.51 23.37
CA SER A 213 8.85 -0.46 23.19
C SER A 213 8.07 -0.51 24.49
N ALA A 214 8.36 -1.47 25.36
CA ALA A 214 7.62 -1.75 26.58
C ALA A 214 8.62 -2.08 27.72
N PRO A 215 9.44 -1.10 28.16
CA PRO A 215 10.43 -1.31 29.21
C PRO A 215 9.83 -1.85 30.52
N GLU A 216 8.57 -1.54 30.80
CA GLU A 216 7.82 -2.04 31.96
C GLU A 216 7.66 -3.56 31.97
N LEU A 217 7.75 -4.24 30.82
CA LEU A 217 7.63 -5.69 30.72
C LEU A 217 8.96 -6.42 30.87
N LEU A 218 10.10 -5.71 30.96
CA LEU A 218 11.42 -6.34 30.97
C LEU A 218 11.65 -7.31 32.13
N GLY A 219 10.91 -7.17 33.25
CA GLY A 219 10.94 -8.13 34.35
C GLY A 219 10.48 -9.54 33.97
N HIS A 220 9.77 -9.70 32.86
CA HIS A 220 9.36 -11.00 32.31
C HIS A 220 10.38 -11.60 31.34
N PHE A 221 11.42 -10.86 30.94
CA PHE A 221 12.45 -11.34 30.02
C PHE A 221 13.56 -12.04 30.81
N THR A 222 13.67 -13.36 30.69
CA THR A 222 14.68 -14.19 31.34
C THR A 222 15.52 -14.94 30.31
N ASP A 223 16.45 -15.79 30.76
CA ASP A 223 17.25 -16.61 29.86
C ASP A 223 16.41 -17.63 29.08
N THR A 224 15.40 -18.21 29.74
CA THR A 224 14.51 -19.22 29.16
C THR A 224 13.20 -18.64 28.65
N ARG A 225 12.79 -17.43 29.05
CA ARG A 225 11.59 -16.76 28.54
C ARG A 225 11.90 -15.45 27.85
N TRP A 226 11.48 -15.31 26.61
CA TRP A 226 11.64 -14.07 25.87
C TRP A 226 10.30 -13.41 25.61
N LEU A 227 10.35 -12.09 25.44
CA LEU A 227 9.19 -11.29 25.06
C LEU A 227 9.01 -11.31 23.54
N LEU A 228 7.83 -11.72 23.10
CA LEU A 228 7.44 -11.77 21.71
C LEU A 228 6.33 -10.73 21.45
N PRO A 229 6.61 -9.67 20.67
CA PRO A 229 5.59 -8.67 20.34
C PRO A 229 4.59 -9.23 19.32
N MET A 230 3.33 -8.85 19.44
CA MET A 230 2.23 -9.32 18.59
C MET A 230 1.30 -8.18 18.20
N HIS A 231 0.76 -8.25 16.99
CA HIS A 231 -0.35 -7.38 16.59
C HIS A 231 -1.58 -7.69 17.46
N PRO A 232 -2.24 -6.71 18.11
CA PRO A 232 -3.33 -6.97 19.05
C PRO A 232 -4.44 -7.87 18.49
N TRP A 233 -4.92 -7.57 17.28
CA TRP A 233 -5.92 -8.41 16.61
C TRP A 233 -5.44 -9.84 16.31
N GLN A 234 -4.19 -9.99 15.84
CA GLN A 234 -3.65 -11.30 15.52
C GLN A 234 -3.46 -12.11 16.80
N ALA A 235 -3.03 -11.48 17.88
CA ALA A 235 -2.84 -12.14 19.16
C ALA A 235 -4.16 -12.68 19.73
N GLU A 236 -5.24 -11.90 19.69
CA GLU A 236 -6.59 -12.36 20.08
C GLU A 236 -7.05 -13.56 19.24
N TYR A 237 -6.80 -13.51 17.92
CA TYR A 237 -7.10 -14.63 17.03
C TYR A 237 -6.29 -15.89 17.37
N LEU A 238 -4.99 -15.74 17.62
CA LEU A 238 -4.07 -16.84 17.93
C LEU A 238 -4.40 -17.48 19.28
N LEU A 239 -4.73 -16.69 20.31
CA LEU A 239 -5.18 -17.20 21.62
C LEU A 239 -6.49 -18.01 21.52
N GLY A 240 -7.27 -17.81 20.46
CA GLY A 240 -8.44 -18.63 20.14
C GLY A 240 -8.13 -19.98 19.47
N GLN A 241 -6.87 -20.24 19.06
CA GLN A 241 -6.50 -21.48 18.40
C GLN A 241 -6.08 -22.57 19.41
N ASP A 242 -6.50 -23.81 19.16
CA ASP A 242 -6.25 -24.93 20.07
C ASP A 242 -4.77 -25.13 20.42
N TRP A 243 -3.88 -24.98 19.44
CA TRP A 243 -2.44 -25.14 19.66
C TRP A 243 -1.88 -24.07 20.61
N CYS A 244 -2.37 -22.83 20.53
CA CYS A 244 -1.91 -21.73 21.37
C CYS A 244 -2.49 -21.88 22.78
N GLN A 245 -3.75 -22.30 22.91
CA GLN A 245 -4.38 -22.58 24.21
C GLN A 245 -3.63 -23.67 24.97
N ARG A 246 -3.12 -24.70 24.28
CA ARG A 246 -2.30 -25.74 24.92
C ARG A 246 -0.96 -25.20 25.44
N LEU A 247 -0.33 -24.25 24.74
CA LEU A 247 0.87 -23.58 25.24
C LEU A 247 0.58 -22.74 26.50
N VAL A 248 -0.55 -22.04 26.51
CA VAL A 248 -1.01 -21.26 27.67
C VAL A 248 -1.31 -22.18 28.85
N ALA A 249 -2.04 -23.27 28.64
CA ALA A 249 -2.40 -24.23 29.70
C ALA A 249 -1.16 -24.91 30.33
N LYS A 250 -0.10 -25.13 29.54
CA LYS A 250 1.19 -25.64 30.03
C LYS A 250 2.06 -24.57 30.69
N GLY A 251 1.60 -23.32 30.72
CA GLY A 251 2.37 -22.17 31.21
C GLY A 251 3.52 -21.75 30.29
N ALA A 252 3.73 -22.40 29.14
CA ALA A 252 4.84 -22.14 28.23
C ALA A 252 4.68 -20.83 27.42
N LEU A 253 3.45 -20.30 27.37
CA LEU A 253 3.13 -18.98 26.85
C LEU A 253 2.27 -18.25 27.87
N GLN A 254 2.67 -17.04 28.25
CA GLN A 254 1.90 -16.13 29.08
C GLN A 254 1.53 -14.89 28.28
N ASP A 255 0.25 -14.57 28.24
CA ASP A 255 -0.26 -13.33 27.65
C ASP A 255 -0.13 -12.18 28.64
N LEU A 256 0.68 -11.18 28.30
CA LEU A 256 0.94 -9.99 29.12
C LEU A 256 0.02 -8.81 28.76
N GLY A 257 -0.84 -8.97 27.75
CA GLY A 257 -1.72 -7.91 27.29
C GLY A 257 -1.01 -6.84 26.47
N GLU A 258 -1.71 -5.71 26.32
CA GLU A 258 -1.25 -4.56 25.54
C GLU A 258 -0.40 -3.63 26.41
N ALA A 259 0.81 -3.27 25.97
CA ALA A 259 1.73 -2.44 26.74
C ALA A 259 2.73 -1.67 25.85
N GLY A 260 3.30 -0.62 26.41
CA GLY A 260 4.38 0.16 25.80
C GLY A 260 3.96 1.29 24.86
N ALA A 261 4.91 1.65 24.00
CA ALA A 261 4.85 2.72 23.03
C ALA A 261 3.68 2.54 22.04
N GLN A 262 3.23 3.67 21.51
CA GLN A 262 2.11 3.71 20.56
C GLN A 262 2.60 3.49 19.13
N TRP A 263 2.21 2.36 18.55
CA TRP A 263 2.54 1.98 17.18
C TRP A 263 1.45 2.42 16.22
N LEU A 264 1.85 2.94 15.07
CA LEU A 264 0.93 3.30 14.00
C LEU A 264 0.93 2.24 12.89
N PRO A 265 -0.24 1.82 12.38
CA PRO A 265 -0.30 1.01 11.18
C PRO A 265 0.05 1.86 9.96
N THR A 266 0.93 1.33 9.12
CA THR A 266 1.32 1.93 7.84
C THR A 266 0.25 1.68 6.77
N SER A 267 0.44 2.20 5.56
CA SER A 267 -0.46 2.00 4.41
C SER A 267 -0.69 0.51 4.04
N SER A 268 0.16 -0.40 4.52
CA SER A 268 -0.01 -1.86 4.40
C SER A 268 -0.87 -2.51 5.50
N SER A 269 -1.27 -1.72 6.51
CA SER A 269 -1.91 -2.07 7.78
C SER A 269 -1.09 -3.00 8.69
N ARG A 270 -0.55 -4.10 8.15
CA ARG A 270 0.19 -5.12 8.92
C ARG A 270 1.63 -4.74 9.30
N SER A 271 2.19 -3.73 8.65
CA SER A 271 3.49 -3.16 9.06
C SER A 271 3.22 -1.97 9.96
N LEU A 272 3.84 -1.95 11.12
CA LEU A 272 3.69 -0.91 12.11
C LEU A 272 4.99 -0.13 12.24
N TYR A 273 4.84 1.17 12.52
CA TYR A 273 5.92 2.10 12.74
C TYR A 273 5.80 2.72 14.14
N CYS A 274 6.95 2.96 14.76
CA CYS A 274 7.09 3.71 15.99
C CYS A 274 8.35 4.57 15.85
N GLU A 275 8.22 5.86 16.12
CA GLU A 275 9.31 6.83 16.05
C GLU A 275 10.44 6.47 17.02
N THR A 276 10.10 5.90 18.18
CA THR A 276 11.03 5.58 19.27
C THR A 276 11.58 4.16 19.22
N ASN A 277 11.39 3.43 18.11
CA ASN A 277 11.96 2.10 17.94
C ASN A 277 12.88 2.02 16.71
N SER A 278 14.04 1.39 16.91
CA SER A 278 15.04 1.17 15.86
C SER A 278 14.61 0.16 14.79
N ASP A 279 13.54 -0.60 15.04
CA ASP A 279 12.89 -1.52 14.12
C ASP A 279 11.42 -1.12 13.89
N MET A 280 11.00 -1.10 12.62
CA MET A 280 9.60 -1.31 12.26
C MET A 280 9.28 -2.81 12.37
N ILE A 281 8.01 -3.14 12.59
CA ILE A 281 7.57 -4.53 12.69
C ILE A 281 6.50 -4.84 11.65
N LYS A 282 6.58 -5.99 10.99
CA LYS A 282 5.64 -6.43 9.96
C LYS A 282 5.07 -7.79 10.33
N PHE A 283 3.80 -7.82 10.68
CA PHE A 283 3.13 -9.02 11.16
C PHE A 283 2.54 -9.86 10.03
N SER A 284 2.48 -11.17 10.25
CA SER A 284 1.50 -12.04 9.64
C SER A 284 0.13 -11.65 10.17
N LEU A 285 -0.78 -11.25 9.28
CA LEU A 285 -2.10 -10.78 9.67
C LEU A 285 -3.16 -11.53 8.85
N SER A 286 -4.02 -12.30 9.53
CA SER A 286 -5.08 -13.13 8.90
C SER A 286 -6.28 -12.30 8.42
N VAL A 287 -6.01 -11.09 7.91
CA VAL A 287 -6.96 -10.16 7.28
C VAL A 287 -6.72 -10.13 5.77
N ARG A 288 -7.80 -10.02 4.99
CA ARG A 288 -7.72 -9.85 3.53
C ARG A 288 -7.66 -8.36 3.19
N LEU A 289 -6.64 -7.93 2.46
CA LEU A 289 -6.56 -6.57 1.93
C LEU A 289 -6.36 -6.67 0.42
N THR A 290 -7.17 -5.98 -0.39
CA THR A 290 -7.26 -6.19 -1.84
C THR A 290 -7.53 -7.66 -2.19
N ASN A 291 -6.66 -8.30 -2.97
CA ASN A 291 -6.81 -9.67 -3.45
C ASN A 291 -6.05 -10.73 -2.64
N SER A 292 -5.46 -10.38 -1.49
CA SER A 292 -4.60 -11.31 -0.75
C SER A 292 -4.86 -11.29 0.75
N VAL A 293 -4.84 -12.49 1.36
CA VAL A 293 -4.67 -12.64 2.80
C VAL A 293 -3.25 -12.18 3.15
N ARG A 294 -3.12 -11.39 4.22
CA ARG A 294 -1.87 -10.73 4.58
C ARG A 294 -1.06 -11.53 5.60
N THR A 295 -1.10 -12.85 5.52
CA THR A 295 -0.17 -13.72 6.24
C THR A 295 1.24 -13.60 5.65
N LEU A 296 2.23 -13.91 6.47
CA LEU A 296 3.60 -14.15 6.06
C LEU A 296 3.83 -15.65 6.01
N SER A 297 4.72 -16.09 5.14
CA SER A 297 5.27 -17.45 5.17
C SER A 297 6.75 -17.45 5.54
N VAL A 298 7.26 -18.58 6.02
CA VAL A 298 8.70 -18.76 6.30
C VAL A 298 9.52 -18.47 5.03
N LYS A 299 9.00 -18.88 3.86
CA LYS A 299 9.59 -18.60 2.56
C LYS A 299 9.75 -17.10 2.30
N GLU A 300 8.79 -16.28 2.72
CA GLU A 300 8.80 -14.84 2.49
C GLU A 300 9.76 -14.11 3.43
N VAL A 301 9.75 -14.42 4.73
CA VAL A 301 10.69 -13.80 5.69
C VAL A 301 12.15 -14.17 5.36
N LYS A 302 12.39 -15.38 4.85
CA LYS A 302 13.72 -15.79 4.35
C LYS A 302 14.18 -14.99 3.12
N ARG A 303 13.29 -14.35 2.36
CA ARG A 303 13.69 -13.42 1.27
C ARG A 303 14.28 -12.13 1.85
N GLY A 304 13.69 -11.59 2.92
CA GLY A 304 14.25 -10.46 3.66
C GLY A 304 15.67 -10.76 4.13
N MET A 305 15.84 -11.89 4.82
CA MET A 305 17.15 -12.36 5.28
C MET A 305 18.15 -12.56 4.13
N ARG A 306 17.71 -13.04 2.96
CA ARG A 306 18.59 -13.21 1.79
C ARG A 306 19.09 -11.86 1.28
N LEU A 307 18.19 -10.88 1.14
CA LEU A 307 18.56 -9.54 0.70
C LEU A 307 19.46 -8.84 1.74
N ALA A 308 19.17 -9.01 3.02
CA ALA A 308 19.98 -8.46 4.10
C ALA A 308 21.41 -9.03 4.12
N ARG A 309 21.58 -10.34 3.87
CA ARG A 309 22.91 -10.94 3.68
C ARG A 309 23.60 -10.45 2.41
N LEU A 310 22.86 -10.33 1.30
CA LEU A 310 23.40 -9.76 0.06
C LEU A 310 23.91 -8.32 0.27
N ALA A 311 23.25 -7.56 1.14
CA ALA A 311 23.64 -6.20 1.49
C ALA A 311 24.98 -6.08 2.21
N LYS A 312 25.54 -7.20 2.69
CA LYS A 312 26.87 -7.26 3.33
C LYS A 312 28.01 -7.54 2.33
N THR A 313 27.72 -7.76 1.05
CA THR A 313 28.72 -8.04 0.03
C THR A 313 29.41 -6.78 -0.50
N ALA A 314 30.65 -6.90 -0.98
CA ALA A 314 31.39 -5.79 -1.60
C ALA A 314 30.62 -5.17 -2.79
N ARG A 315 29.95 -6.00 -3.60
CA ARG A 315 29.12 -5.52 -4.73
C ARG A 315 27.95 -4.65 -4.27
N TRP A 316 27.34 -4.95 -3.13
CA TRP A 316 26.33 -4.06 -2.55
C TRP A 316 26.94 -2.76 -2.06
N GLN A 317 28.13 -2.80 -1.46
CA GLN A 317 28.84 -1.60 -1.03
C GLN A 317 29.19 -0.70 -2.21
N GLU A 318 29.62 -1.25 -3.35
CA GLU A 318 29.82 -0.50 -4.61
C GLU A 318 28.52 0.13 -5.11
N LEU A 319 27.41 -0.62 -5.10
CA LEU A 319 26.09 -0.10 -5.48
C LEU A 319 25.67 1.05 -4.57
N GLN A 320 25.86 0.89 -3.25
CA GLN A 320 25.51 1.90 -2.25
C GLN A 320 26.40 3.14 -2.36
N ALA A 321 27.69 2.98 -2.66
CA ALA A 321 28.62 4.09 -2.90
C ALA A 321 28.28 4.84 -4.18
N ARG A 322 27.84 4.13 -5.23
CA ARG A 322 27.39 4.74 -6.49
C ARG A 322 26.08 5.50 -6.34
N TYR A 323 25.18 5.05 -5.48
CA TYR A 323 23.87 5.66 -5.23
C TYR A 323 23.66 5.93 -3.73
N PRO A 324 24.36 6.92 -3.14
CA PRO A 324 24.37 7.13 -1.69
C PRO A 324 23.00 7.53 -1.10
N THR A 325 22.11 8.12 -1.91
CA THR A 325 20.75 8.51 -1.53
C THR A 325 19.75 7.35 -1.66
N MET A 326 20.10 6.27 -2.36
CA MET A 326 19.26 5.07 -2.44
C MET A 326 19.53 4.21 -1.20
N ARG A 327 18.52 4.01 -0.37
CA ARG A 327 18.60 3.14 0.80
C ARG A 327 17.54 2.05 0.71
N VAL A 328 17.76 0.94 1.42
CA VAL A 328 16.80 -0.15 1.55
C VAL A 328 16.64 -0.45 3.04
N MET A 329 15.40 -0.38 3.53
CA MET A 329 15.07 -0.83 4.88
C MET A 329 15.10 -2.36 4.90
N GLN A 330 16.21 -2.91 5.41
CA GLN A 330 16.42 -4.36 5.43
C GLN A 330 15.46 -5.05 6.40
N GLU A 331 14.87 -6.17 5.98
CA GLU A 331 14.15 -7.11 6.84
C GLU A 331 15.16 -8.18 7.30
N ASP A 332 16.08 -7.81 8.20
CA ASP A 332 17.24 -8.60 8.62
C ASP A 332 17.03 -9.37 9.92
N GLY A 333 15.77 -9.47 10.37
CA GLY A 333 15.35 -10.36 11.45
C GLY A 333 13.89 -10.76 11.32
N TRP A 334 13.53 -11.91 11.87
CA TRP A 334 12.17 -12.40 11.94
C TRP A 334 11.99 -13.35 13.12
N ALA A 335 10.76 -13.46 13.61
CA ALA A 335 10.39 -14.36 14.70
C ALA A 335 8.99 -14.94 14.48
N GLY A 336 8.64 -15.99 15.22
CA GLY A 336 7.31 -16.57 15.30
C GLY A 336 7.27 -17.71 16.30
N LEU A 337 6.07 -18.22 16.56
CA LEU A 337 5.80 -19.31 17.50
C LEU A 337 5.89 -20.68 16.83
N ARG A 338 6.36 -21.65 17.61
CA ARG A 338 6.18 -23.08 17.35
C ARG A 338 5.03 -23.59 18.20
N ASP A 339 4.31 -24.58 17.68
CA ASP A 339 3.42 -25.39 18.51
C ASP A 339 4.22 -26.42 19.32
N GLU A 340 3.52 -27.23 20.12
CA GLU A 340 4.13 -28.28 20.96
C GLU A 340 4.83 -29.39 20.15
N SER A 341 4.55 -29.51 18.85
CA SER A 341 5.22 -30.46 17.95
C SER A 341 6.47 -29.86 17.31
N GLY A 342 6.79 -28.60 17.62
CA GLY A 342 7.91 -27.85 17.06
C GLY A 342 7.63 -27.23 15.70
N VAL A 343 6.39 -27.29 15.19
CA VAL A 343 6.02 -26.74 13.88
C VAL A 343 5.78 -25.24 13.97
N ILE A 344 6.41 -24.47 13.07
CA ILE A 344 6.26 -23.02 13.01
C ILE A 344 4.86 -22.66 12.53
N GLN A 345 4.15 -21.86 13.32
CA GLN A 345 2.82 -21.37 13.01
C GLN A 345 2.93 -20.07 12.20
N GLU A 346 2.73 -20.15 10.89
CA GLU A 346 2.95 -19.01 9.97
C GLU A 346 2.10 -17.76 10.29
N GLU A 347 0.95 -17.95 10.93
CA GLU A 347 0.06 -16.88 11.39
C GLU A 347 0.62 -16.08 12.58
N SER A 348 1.67 -16.57 13.24
CA SER A 348 2.38 -15.87 14.31
C SER A 348 3.64 -15.13 13.84
N LEU A 349 4.02 -15.28 12.57
CA LEU A 349 5.27 -14.73 12.05
C LEU A 349 5.28 -13.20 12.10
N MET A 350 6.46 -12.65 12.34
CA MET A 350 6.78 -11.24 12.20
C MET A 350 8.14 -11.06 11.52
N ALA A 351 8.30 -9.99 10.75
CA ALA A 351 9.60 -9.52 10.26
C ALA A 351 9.95 -8.19 10.92
N LEU A 352 11.20 -8.07 11.37
CA LEU A 352 11.79 -6.87 11.92
C LEU A 352 12.52 -6.13 10.80
N ARG A 353 12.08 -4.92 10.51
CA ARG A 353 12.60 -4.06 9.45
C ARG A 353 13.36 -2.92 10.08
N VAL A 354 14.60 -2.69 9.64
CA VAL A 354 15.40 -1.56 10.13
C VAL A 354 14.69 -0.23 9.90
N ASN A 355 14.46 0.53 10.96
CA ASN A 355 13.90 1.88 10.90
C ASN A 355 15.03 2.89 10.61
N LEU A 356 15.25 3.18 9.33
CA LEU A 356 16.25 4.18 8.92
C LEU A 356 15.90 5.63 9.29
N LEU A 357 14.69 5.85 9.83
CA LEU A 357 14.19 7.16 10.24
C LEU A 357 14.22 7.34 11.76
N PHE A 358 14.74 6.37 12.50
CA PHE A 358 14.78 6.39 13.97
C PHE A 358 15.45 7.65 14.53
N ASP A 359 16.60 8.04 13.98
CA ASP A 359 17.32 9.25 14.42
C ASP A 359 16.78 10.55 13.80
N THR A 360 15.87 10.45 12.82
CA THR A 360 15.39 11.59 12.02
C THR A 360 13.89 11.49 11.68
N PRO A 361 13.01 11.34 12.69
CA PRO A 361 11.58 11.05 12.48
C PRO A 361 10.84 12.20 11.76
N ASP A 362 11.32 13.44 11.90
CA ASP A 362 10.74 14.64 11.29
C ASP A 362 11.18 14.87 9.83
N THR A 363 11.98 13.96 9.26
CA THR A 363 12.38 14.09 7.85
C THR A 363 11.18 13.93 6.92
N GLN A 364 11.17 14.71 5.84
CA GLN A 364 10.16 14.60 4.80
C GLN A 364 10.43 13.39 3.90
N THR A 365 10.18 12.20 4.45
CA THR A 365 10.27 10.91 3.78
C THR A 365 8.87 10.36 3.63
N ASN A 366 8.26 10.53 2.46
CA ASN A 366 6.84 10.23 2.27
C ASN A 366 6.64 9.05 1.32
N VAL A 367 5.69 8.17 1.65
CA VAL A 367 5.25 7.11 0.75
C VAL A 367 4.54 7.71 -0.47
N LEU A 368 5.00 7.35 -1.67
CA LEU A 368 4.56 7.99 -2.91
C LEU A 368 3.04 7.89 -3.14
N VAL A 369 2.43 6.75 -2.80
CA VAL A 369 1.01 6.50 -3.06
C VAL A 369 0.10 7.52 -2.37
N SER A 370 0.48 7.99 -1.18
CA SER A 370 -0.28 9.01 -0.45
C SER A 370 -0.16 10.38 -1.09
N LEU A 371 0.98 10.67 -1.72
CA LEU A 371 1.21 11.91 -2.45
C LEU A 371 0.40 11.97 -3.74
N THR A 372 0.30 10.83 -4.45
CA THR A 372 -0.31 10.75 -5.78
C THR A 372 -1.81 10.46 -5.78
N GLN A 373 -2.41 10.13 -4.63
CA GLN A 373 -3.85 9.89 -4.57
C GLN A 373 -4.65 11.13 -5.01
N ALA A 374 -5.80 10.91 -5.64
CA ALA A 374 -6.77 11.98 -5.87
C ALA A 374 -7.28 12.49 -4.52
N ALA A 375 -7.40 13.81 -4.37
CA ALA A 375 -7.88 14.39 -3.13
C ALA A 375 -9.37 14.09 -2.93
N PRO A 376 -9.80 13.59 -1.76
CA PRO A 376 -11.20 13.27 -1.50
C PRO A 376 -12.18 14.45 -1.62
N ASP A 377 -11.70 15.67 -1.37
CA ASP A 377 -12.46 16.92 -1.49
C ASP A 377 -12.41 17.54 -2.90
N GLY A 378 -11.67 16.93 -3.84
CA GLY A 378 -11.45 17.45 -5.19
C GLY A 378 -10.41 18.57 -5.29
N GLY A 379 -9.72 18.90 -4.18
CA GLY A 379 -8.64 19.89 -4.17
C GLY A 379 -7.30 19.35 -4.66
N ASP A 380 -6.22 20.04 -4.31
CA ASP A 380 -4.86 19.60 -4.64
C ASP A 380 -4.55 18.24 -3.99
N SER A 381 -3.85 17.36 -4.72
CA SER A 381 -3.20 16.20 -4.11
C SER A 381 -2.05 16.65 -3.20
N LEU A 382 -1.59 15.78 -2.30
CA LEU A 382 -0.45 16.10 -1.43
C LEU A 382 0.84 16.31 -2.23
N LEU A 383 0.97 15.67 -3.40
CA LEU A 383 2.05 15.96 -4.36
C LEU A 383 1.93 17.39 -4.92
N ALA A 384 0.74 17.78 -5.39
CA ALA A 384 0.52 19.12 -5.94
C ALA A 384 0.79 20.20 -4.88
N ALA A 385 0.34 19.99 -3.64
CA ALA A 385 0.64 20.87 -2.51
C ALA A 385 2.16 21.00 -2.26
N ALA A 386 2.90 19.87 -2.28
CA ALA A 386 4.35 19.89 -2.13
C ALA A 386 5.05 20.67 -3.27
N VAL A 387 4.60 20.51 -4.51
CA VAL A 387 5.12 21.26 -5.67
C VAL A 387 4.82 22.75 -5.56
N ARG A 388 3.62 23.15 -5.10
CA ARG A 388 3.29 24.56 -4.86
C ARG A 388 4.19 25.20 -3.82
N ARG A 389 4.42 24.52 -2.69
CA ARG A 389 5.37 25.00 -1.66
C ARG A 389 6.79 25.12 -2.21
N LEU A 390 7.22 24.19 -3.05
CA LEU A 390 8.53 24.25 -3.70
C LEU A 390 8.64 25.45 -4.66
N SER A 391 7.61 25.67 -5.49
CA SER A 391 7.52 26.81 -6.41
C SER A 391 7.58 28.14 -5.67
N GLN A 392 6.80 28.30 -4.58
CA GLN A 392 6.84 29.50 -3.73
C GLN A 392 8.20 29.70 -3.08
N ARG A 393 8.81 28.64 -2.52
CA ARG A 393 10.10 28.72 -1.83
C ARG A 393 11.26 29.08 -2.77
N LEU A 394 11.19 28.67 -4.03
CA LEU A 394 12.24 28.92 -5.03
C LEU A 394 11.93 30.11 -5.94
N ASP A 395 10.80 30.79 -5.75
CA ASP A 395 10.30 31.86 -6.62
C ASP A 395 10.25 31.44 -8.10
N LEU A 396 9.79 30.21 -8.35
CA LEU A 396 9.64 29.66 -9.69
C LEU A 396 8.17 29.63 -10.09
N PRO A 397 7.80 30.01 -11.33
CA PRO A 397 6.43 29.88 -11.78
C PRO A 397 6.00 28.42 -11.78
N LEU A 398 4.77 28.15 -11.36
CA LEU A 398 4.13 26.87 -11.64
C LEU A 398 4.00 26.77 -13.15
N ALA A 399 4.80 25.91 -13.78
CA ALA A 399 4.73 25.70 -15.22
C ALA A 399 3.27 25.35 -15.58
N GLN A 400 2.62 26.21 -16.39
CA GLN A 400 1.36 25.86 -17.01
C GLN A 400 1.57 24.58 -17.83
N PRO A 401 0.59 23.67 -17.90
CA PRO A 401 0.73 22.40 -18.60
C PRO A 401 0.77 22.66 -20.10
N ARG A 402 1.94 23.04 -20.63
CA ARG A 402 2.27 22.87 -22.03
C ARG A 402 3.15 21.63 -22.15
N VAL A 403 2.66 20.73 -22.98
CA VAL A 403 3.26 19.47 -23.38
C VAL A 403 4.67 19.71 -23.93
N ALA A 404 5.68 19.67 -23.07
CA ALA A 404 7.09 19.43 -23.41
C ALA A 404 7.89 19.24 -22.11
N GLY A 405 8.24 17.99 -21.80
CA GLY A 405 9.27 17.68 -20.81
C GLY A 405 8.86 17.83 -19.34
N TRP A 406 7.91 17.02 -18.86
CA TRP A 406 7.75 16.73 -17.42
C TRP A 406 8.85 15.80 -16.86
N THR A 407 10.03 15.85 -17.46
CA THR A 407 11.15 14.98 -17.16
C THR A 407 12.16 15.57 -16.17
N PRO A 408 12.28 16.88 -15.87
CA PRO A 408 13.25 17.30 -14.86
C PRO A 408 12.71 17.28 -13.42
N ILE A 409 11.42 17.46 -13.14
CA ILE A 409 10.96 17.56 -11.73
C ILE A 409 10.82 16.17 -11.10
N ALA A 410 10.30 15.16 -11.83
CA ALA A 410 10.34 13.78 -11.36
C ALA A 410 11.78 13.21 -11.29
N THR A 411 12.69 13.69 -12.14
CA THR A 411 14.11 13.29 -12.12
C THR A 411 14.93 14.08 -11.08
N ALA A 412 14.52 15.31 -10.74
CA ALA A 412 15.11 16.13 -9.68
C ALA A 412 14.67 15.70 -8.28
N PHE A 413 13.56 14.97 -8.15
CA PHE A 413 13.22 14.25 -6.91
C PHE A 413 14.20 13.10 -6.57
N SER A 414 15.15 12.79 -7.47
CA SER A 414 16.25 11.86 -7.22
C SER A 414 17.66 12.42 -7.50
N PHE A 415 17.84 13.60 -8.10
CA PHE A 415 19.17 14.12 -8.41
C PHE A 415 19.29 15.64 -8.25
N ARG A 416 20.12 16.01 -7.27
CA ARG A 416 20.71 17.34 -7.00
C ARG A 416 19.73 18.52 -6.83
N CYS A 417 19.58 18.94 -5.58
CA CYS A 417 19.55 20.36 -5.24
C CYS A 417 20.55 20.60 -4.11
N SER A 418 21.60 21.36 -4.42
CA SER A 418 22.56 21.90 -3.48
C SER A 418 21.88 22.99 -2.63
N ALA A 419 21.07 22.59 -1.65
CA ALA A 419 20.49 23.45 -0.62
C ALA A 419 20.13 22.57 0.60
N PRO A 420 20.11 23.09 1.84
CA PRO A 420 20.45 22.30 3.03
C PRO A 420 19.41 21.28 3.53
N LYS A 421 18.36 20.96 2.77
CA LYS A 421 17.37 19.91 3.14
C LYS A 421 16.88 19.12 1.91
N PRO A 422 17.32 17.86 1.71
CA PRO A 422 16.83 17.02 0.61
C PRO A 422 15.42 16.48 0.88
N ILE A 423 14.59 16.43 -0.16
CA ILE A 423 13.31 15.69 -0.14
C ILE A 423 13.60 14.30 -0.71
N THR A 424 13.38 13.24 0.07
CA THR A 424 13.67 11.86 -0.35
C THR A 424 12.36 11.13 -0.62
N VAL A 425 12.13 10.72 -1.87
CA VAL A 425 10.93 9.95 -2.26
C VAL A 425 11.26 8.45 -2.23
N TRP A 426 10.41 7.68 -1.56
CA TRP A 426 10.53 6.22 -1.48
C TRP A 426 9.41 5.53 -2.26
N SER A 427 9.78 4.56 -3.10
CA SER A 427 8.86 3.57 -3.66
C SER A 427 8.85 2.34 -2.77
N CYS A 428 7.72 2.05 -2.11
CA CYS A 428 7.53 0.80 -1.38
C CYS A 428 7.25 -0.33 -2.38
N TRP A 429 8.28 -1.04 -2.83
CA TRP A 429 8.09 -2.25 -3.63
C TRP A 429 7.56 -3.38 -2.76
N HIS A 430 6.25 -3.65 -2.85
CA HIS A 430 5.70 -4.92 -2.42
C HIS A 430 6.13 -5.99 -3.45
N ILE A 431 7.12 -6.81 -3.10
CA ILE A 431 7.47 -8.01 -3.87
C ILE A 431 6.31 -9.01 -3.70
N SER A 432 5.27 -8.84 -4.51
CA SER A 432 4.25 -9.86 -4.71
C SER A 432 4.85 -11.06 -5.44
N LYS A 433 4.28 -12.24 -5.18
CA LYS A 433 4.74 -13.56 -5.61
C LYS A 433 4.77 -13.69 -7.14
N THR A 434 5.82 -13.23 -7.82
CA THR A 434 6.27 -13.79 -9.12
C THR A 434 7.58 -13.11 -9.55
N PHE A 435 8.70 -13.63 -9.06
CA PHE A 435 9.97 -13.56 -9.78
C PHE A 435 10.57 -14.96 -9.73
N SER A 436 10.40 -15.70 -10.82
CA SER A 436 11.12 -16.94 -11.07
C SER A 436 12.44 -16.56 -11.72
N LEU A 437 13.51 -16.48 -10.93
CA LEU A 437 14.86 -16.48 -11.47
C LEU A 437 15.15 -17.93 -11.88
N ARG A 438 14.89 -18.26 -13.15
CA ARG A 438 15.49 -19.46 -13.77
C ARG A 438 17.00 -19.21 -13.86
N CYS A 439 17.73 -19.80 -12.92
CA CYS A 439 19.18 -19.92 -13.01
C CYS A 439 19.48 -21.03 -14.02
N SER A 440 19.78 -20.68 -15.28
CA SER A 440 20.31 -21.63 -16.24
C SER A 440 21.74 -21.97 -15.85
N ARG A 441 21.96 -23.22 -15.42
CA ARG A 441 23.29 -23.81 -15.35
C ARG A 441 23.91 -23.77 -16.74
N THR A 442 25.00 -23.05 -16.92
CA THR A 442 25.93 -23.29 -18.03
C THR A 442 27.24 -23.78 -17.44
N SER A 443 27.52 -25.05 -17.70
CA SER A 443 28.79 -25.70 -17.43
C SER A 443 29.71 -25.55 -18.64
N ARG A 444 30.99 -25.33 -18.34
CA ARG A 444 32.20 -25.66 -19.11
C ARG A 444 32.59 -24.77 -20.31
N SER A 445 33.72 -24.09 -20.07
CA SER A 445 34.93 -24.01 -20.90
C SER A 445 34.81 -23.72 -22.39
N GLY A 446 35.40 -22.60 -22.80
CA GLY A 446 35.84 -22.36 -24.18
C GLY A 446 36.20 -20.90 -24.39
N LEU A 447 37.49 -20.60 -24.53
CA LEU A 447 37.97 -19.29 -24.98
C LEU A 447 37.34 -18.94 -26.33
N SER A 448 36.82 -17.73 -26.47
CA SER A 448 36.89 -16.97 -27.73
C SER A 448 36.67 -15.49 -27.45
N THR A 449 37.73 -14.71 -27.64
CA THR A 449 37.68 -13.25 -27.85
C THR A 449 36.81 -12.92 -29.05
N VAL A 450 35.79 -12.07 -28.87
CA VAL A 450 35.20 -11.31 -30.00
C VAL A 450 34.99 -9.86 -29.57
N THR A 451 35.64 -9.00 -30.35
CA THR A 451 35.74 -7.55 -30.32
C THR A 451 34.39 -6.85 -30.55
N ALA A 452 34.19 -5.73 -29.88
CA ALA A 452 33.07 -4.82 -30.14
C ALA A 452 33.25 -4.11 -31.49
N ARG A 453 32.23 -4.13 -32.34
CA ARG A 453 32.08 -3.18 -33.46
C ARG A 453 30.68 -2.57 -33.45
N ALA A 454 30.66 -1.25 -33.62
CA ALA A 454 29.49 -0.39 -33.64
C ALA A 454 28.61 -0.59 -34.88
N ALA A 455 27.33 -0.30 -34.72
CA ALA A 455 26.29 -0.36 -35.74
C ALA A 455 26.47 0.68 -36.87
N PRO A 456 25.82 0.45 -38.03
CA PRO A 456 25.20 1.53 -38.78
C PRO A 456 23.70 1.30 -39.06
N GLY A 457 22.98 2.42 -39.20
CA GLY A 457 21.53 2.58 -39.20
C GLY A 457 20.74 2.11 -40.46
N PRO A 458 19.48 2.55 -40.58
CA PRO A 458 18.42 1.83 -41.31
C PRO A 458 18.43 2.12 -42.81
N LYS A 459 18.09 1.12 -43.64
CA LYS A 459 17.74 1.28 -45.05
C LYS A 459 16.24 1.01 -45.27
N GLY A 460 15.60 1.95 -45.97
CA GLY A 460 14.20 1.91 -46.41
C GLY A 460 13.95 0.97 -47.60
N PRO A 461 12.75 1.04 -48.22
CA PRO A 461 12.02 -0.12 -48.74
C PRO A 461 12.36 -0.50 -50.19
N THR A 462 12.24 -1.79 -50.48
CA THR A 462 12.36 -2.40 -51.81
C THR A 462 11.04 -2.34 -52.57
N ARG A 463 11.09 -1.88 -53.83
CA ARG A 463 10.11 -2.18 -54.89
C ARG A 463 10.63 -3.37 -55.70
N GLY A 464 9.72 -4.25 -56.07
CA GLY A 464 9.91 -5.44 -56.90
C GLY A 464 8.68 -6.31 -56.78
#